data_AF-A0A9P5BPF2-F1
#
_entry.id   AF-A0A9P5BPF2-F1
#
_cell.length_a   1.000
_cell.length_b   1.000
_cell.length_c   1.000
_cell.angle_alpha   90.00
_cell.angle_beta   90.00
_cell.angle_gamma   90.00
#
_symmetry.space_group_name_H-M   'P 1'
#
loop_
_entity.id
_entity.type
_entity.pdbx_description
1 polymer ?
#
loop_
_entity_poly.entity_id
_entity_poly.type
_entity_poly.pdbx_seq_one_letter_code
_entity_poly.pdbx_strand_id
1 'polypeptide(L)'
;MKALDVNENTTKEGHDLSTVESQANGQLFEDVFSNENGEVKFRGVSWQAAAVLVAKFQIGLGALSLPRTFHVLGFFPGILCFLVLAMISTIAGYLCGNARQYYPHMHSIADASELLFGKGAREVVGFIYYLYLAMTAGAGALVNPIFTNVVPGFMLLFYVARKPVKVTDTAAMLRREQSAAPQEQHWLVEAMATCKKGELKDAAMVAVGAFMILSGAFIIVGGTYSTIHGIKKSYDDGLIGGVFSCGDNSI
;
A
#
# COMPACT_ATOMS: atom_id res chain seq x y z
N MET A 1 -27.81 74.62 -11.01
CA MET A 1 -26.59 74.99 -10.29
C MET A 1 -26.82 74.78 -8.79
N LYS A 2 -26.54 73.56 -8.30
CA LYS A 2 -26.04 73.23 -6.96
C LYS A 2 -25.93 71.71 -6.86
N ALA A 3 -24.71 71.21 -6.76
CA ALA A 3 -24.44 69.85 -6.28
C ALA A 3 -24.78 69.79 -4.78
N LEU A 4 -25.37 68.70 -4.31
CA LEU A 4 -25.44 68.38 -2.89
C LEU A 4 -25.16 66.90 -2.67
N ASP A 5 -24.42 66.68 -1.59
CA ASP A 5 -23.52 65.59 -1.24
C ASP A 5 -24.11 64.18 -1.10
N VAL A 6 -23.25 63.21 -1.43
CA VAL A 6 -23.38 61.79 -1.10
C VAL A 6 -23.19 61.64 0.42
N ASN A 7 -24.24 61.17 1.11
CA ASN A 7 -24.19 60.89 2.55
C ASN A 7 -23.63 59.48 2.80
N GLU A 8 -22.43 59.45 3.36
CA GLU A 8 -21.59 58.30 3.71
C GLU A 8 -22.11 57.60 4.98
N ASN A 9 -23.26 56.91 4.91
CA ASN A 9 -23.78 56.16 6.07
C ASN A 9 -24.35 54.76 5.78
N THR A 10 -24.32 54.29 4.53
CA THR A 10 -24.74 52.92 4.17
C THR A 10 -23.61 51.89 4.22
N THR A 11 -22.38 52.29 4.56
CA THR A 11 -21.20 51.40 4.56
C THR A 11 -20.95 50.68 5.89
N LYS A 12 -21.85 50.82 6.89
CA LYS A 12 -21.63 50.21 8.22
C LYS A 12 -22.39 48.89 8.46
N GLU A 13 -23.49 48.63 7.77
CA GLU A 13 -24.22 47.35 7.95
C GLU A 13 -23.74 46.22 7.01
N GLY A 14 -23.06 46.56 5.91
CA GLY A 14 -22.46 45.56 5.01
C GLY A 14 -21.16 44.92 5.54
N HIS A 15 -20.49 45.57 6.49
CA HIS A 15 -19.25 45.08 7.09
C HIS A 15 -19.52 44.04 8.19
N ASP A 16 -20.60 44.19 8.96
CA ASP A 16 -20.90 43.21 10.02
C ASP A 16 -21.49 41.91 9.47
N LEU A 17 -22.27 41.95 8.38
CA LEU A 17 -22.81 40.72 7.76
C LEU A 17 -21.73 39.90 7.03
N SER A 18 -20.76 40.57 6.39
CA SER A 18 -19.60 39.91 5.75
C SER A 18 -18.57 39.44 6.78
N THR A 19 -18.47 40.08 7.94
CA THR A 19 -17.62 39.62 9.05
C THR A 19 -18.26 38.44 9.79
N VAL A 20 -19.58 38.40 9.93
CA VAL A 20 -20.30 37.24 10.49
C VAL A 20 -20.32 36.05 9.51
N GLU A 21 -20.47 36.26 8.19
CA GLU A 21 -20.28 35.19 7.20
C GLU A 21 -18.82 34.70 7.15
N SER A 22 -17.84 35.61 7.25
CA SER A 22 -16.41 35.27 7.26
C SER A 22 -15.98 34.57 8.56
N GLN A 23 -16.55 34.92 9.72
CA GLN A 23 -16.29 34.25 11.00
C GLN A 23 -17.07 32.94 11.17
N ALA A 24 -18.29 32.83 10.64
CA ALA A 24 -19.01 31.57 10.58
C ALA A 24 -18.34 30.58 9.60
N ASN A 25 -17.80 31.07 8.48
CA ASN A 25 -17.02 30.27 7.54
C ASN A 25 -15.60 29.96 8.06
N GLY A 26 -15.03 30.84 8.88
CA GLY A 26 -13.71 30.68 9.50
C GLY A 26 -13.66 29.67 10.65
N GLN A 27 -14.77 29.41 11.34
CA GLN A 27 -14.83 28.38 12.41
C GLN A 27 -15.40 27.03 11.95
N LEU A 28 -16.10 26.97 10.82
CA LEU A 28 -16.61 25.71 10.25
C LEU A 28 -15.55 24.93 9.44
N PHE A 29 -14.44 25.58 9.09
CA PHE A 29 -13.39 25.06 8.22
C PHE A 29 -11.98 25.25 8.81
N GLU A 30 -11.79 25.03 10.11
CA GLU A 30 -10.45 24.72 10.61
C GLU A 30 -10.13 23.26 10.25
N ASP A 31 -9.76 23.07 8.99
CA ASP A 31 -9.44 21.76 8.42
C ASP A 31 -8.18 21.24 9.13
N VAL A 32 -8.27 20.09 9.81
CA VAL A 32 -7.21 19.48 10.63
C VAL A 32 -5.89 19.31 9.85
N PHE A 33 -5.98 19.29 8.52
CA PHE A 33 -4.87 19.15 7.59
C PHE A 33 -4.28 20.47 7.06
N SER A 34 -4.84 21.62 7.44
CA SER A 34 -4.42 22.95 7.02
C SER A 34 -3.64 23.66 8.13
N ASN A 35 -2.46 23.14 8.45
CA ASN A 35 -1.55 23.79 9.39
C ASN A 35 -0.38 24.41 8.61
N GLU A 36 -0.41 25.74 8.39
CA GLU A 36 0.66 26.48 7.69
C GLU A 36 1.99 26.45 8.46
N ASN A 37 1.96 26.14 9.75
CA ASN A 37 3.12 26.08 10.65
C ASN A 37 3.51 24.65 11.07
N GLY A 38 2.89 23.61 10.48
CA GLY A 38 3.20 22.22 10.78
C GLY A 38 4.41 21.70 10.00
N GLU A 39 5.33 21.01 10.69
CA GLU A 39 6.54 20.40 10.10
C GLU A 39 6.22 19.36 8.99
N VAL A 40 4.98 18.86 8.95
CA VAL A 40 4.49 17.86 7.99
C VAL A 40 3.37 18.44 7.13
N LYS A 41 3.60 18.51 5.81
CA LYS A 41 2.64 19.04 4.82
C LYS A 41 1.64 17.96 4.39
N PHE A 42 0.44 17.96 4.96
CA PHE A 42 -0.59 16.95 4.70
C PHE A 42 -1.20 16.97 3.28
N ARG A 43 -1.00 18.06 2.52
CA ARG A 43 -1.51 18.24 1.14
C ARG A 43 -0.45 18.00 0.06
N GLY A 44 0.47 17.07 0.28
CA GLY A 44 1.64 16.84 -0.58
C GLY A 44 1.45 15.80 -1.70
N VAL A 45 0.35 15.05 -1.73
CA VAL A 45 0.14 13.96 -2.69
C VAL A 45 -0.56 14.48 -3.95
N SER A 46 0.16 14.49 -5.07
CA SER A 46 -0.41 14.70 -6.41
C SER A 46 -1.42 13.58 -6.75
N TRP A 47 -2.41 13.87 -7.58
CA TRP A 47 -3.38 12.86 -8.06
C TRP A 47 -2.69 11.65 -8.70
N GLN A 48 -1.55 11.87 -9.36
CA GLN A 48 -0.74 10.80 -9.96
C GLN A 48 -0.08 9.93 -8.89
N ALA A 49 0.47 10.57 -7.84
CA ALA A 49 1.07 9.84 -6.73
C ALA A 49 0.00 9.03 -5.97
N ALA A 50 -1.20 9.58 -5.76
CA ALA A 50 -2.32 8.86 -5.19
C ALA A 50 -2.72 7.64 -6.04
N ALA A 51 -2.84 7.81 -7.36
CA ALA A 51 -3.18 6.71 -8.27
C ALA A 51 -2.14 5.57 -8.22
N VAL A 52 -0.85 5.92 -8.20
CA VAL A 52 0.24 4.93 -8.07
C VAL A 52 0.18 4.21 -6.72
N LEU A 53 -0.10 4.93 -5.62
CA LEU A 53 -0.22 4.33 -4.29
C LEU A 53 -1.39 3.33 -4.22
N VAL A 54 -2.54 3.68 -4.80
CA VAL A 54 -3.73 2.81 -4.85
C VAL A 54 -3.48 1.58 -5.74
N ALA A 55 -2.85 1.78 -6.91
CA ALA A 55 -2.53 0.68 -7.84
C ALA A 55 -1.56 -0.33 -7.21
N LYS A 56 -0.54 0.13 -6.46
CA LYS A 56 0.39 -0.73 -5.73
C LYS A 56 -0.33 -1.66 -4.75
N PHE A 57 -1.33 -1.14 -4.05
CA PHE A 57 -2.07 -1.89 -3.04
C PHE A 57 -2.94 -2.99 -3.68
N GLN A 58 -3.52 -2.72 -4.85
CA GLN A 58 -4.40 -3.65 -5.56
C GLN A 58 -3.64 -4.81 -6.23
N ILE A 59 -2.46 -4.54 -6.81
CA ILE A 59 -1.64 -5.57 -7.46
C ILE A 59 -1.13 -6.59 -6.43
N GLY A 60 -0.75 -6.12 -5.22
CA GLY A 60 -0.20 -6.99 -4.17
C GLY A 60 -1.22 -7.96 -3.57
N LEU A 61 -2.48 -7.56 -3.45
CA LEU A 61 -3.52 -8.35 -2.77
C LEU A 61 -4.39 -9.16 -3.74
N GLY A 62 -4.72 -8.62 -4.92
CA GLY A 62 -5.72 -9.21 -5.82
C GLY A 62 -5.15 -10.15 -6.88
N ALA A 63 -4.00 -9.81 -7.47
CA ALA A 63 -3.52 -10.46 -8.70
C ALA A 63 -3.12 -11.93 -8.50
N LEU A 64 -2.62 -12.30 -7.32
CA LEU A 64 -2.18 -13.66 -7.01
C LEU A 64 -3.32 -14.69 -6.99
N SER A 65 -4.57 -14.24 -6.79
CA SER A 65 -5.74 -15.12 -6.68
C SER A 65 -6.51 -15.31 -7.99
N LEU A 66 -6.30 -14.43 -8.97
CA LEU A 66 -7.01 -14.43 -10.24
C LEU A 66 -6.93 -15.76 -11.02
N PRO A 67 -5.78 -16.46 -11.11
CA PRO A 67 -5.67 -17.67 -11.92
C PRO A 67 -6.67 -18.76 -11.50
N ARG A 68 -6.92 -18.90 -10.20
CA ARG A 68 -7.82 -19.92 -9.65
C ARG A 68 -9.29 -19.61 -9.96
N THR A 69 -9.68 -18.33 -9.89
CA THR A 69 -11.06 -17.91 -10.12
C THR A 69 -11.46 -18.10 -11.58
N PHE A 70 -10.56 -17.80 -12.53
CA PHE A 70 -10.81 -18.03 -13.96
C PHE A 70 -10.93 -19.51 -14.34
N HIS A 71 -10.24 -20.40 -13.61
CA HIS A 71 -10.37 -21.84 -13.83
C HIS A 71 -11.74 -22.39 -13.38
N VAL A 72 -12.35 -21.80 -12.34
CA VAL A 72 -13.64 -22.25 -11.81
C VAL A 72 -14.83 -21.61 -12.54
N LEU A 73 -14.77 -20.29 -12.78
CA LEU A 73 -15.87 -19.58 -13.47
C LEU A 73 -15.83 -19.78 -14.98
N GLY A 74 -14.65 -20.00 -15.57
CA GLY A 74 -14.44 -19.92 -17.00
C GLY A 74 -14.05 -18.50 -17.44
N PHE A 75 -13.32 -18.41 -18.54
CA PHE A 75 -12.72 -17.16 -19.02
C PHE A 75 -13.76 -16.08 -19.36
N PHE A 76 -14.79 -16.45 -20.12
CA PHE A 76 -15.83 -15.53 -20.59
C PHE A 76 -16.70 -14.94 -19.46
N PRO A 77 -17.32 -15.76 -18.58
CA PRO A 77 -18.10 -15.21 -17.45
C PRO A 77 -17.21 -14.52 -16.42
N GLY A 78 -15.96 -14.95 -16.26
CA GLY A 78 -14.98 -14.27 -15.42
C GLY A 78 -14.73 -12.83 -15.88
N ILE A 79 -14.44 -12.62 -17.17
CA ILE A 79 -14.22 -11.27 -17.73
C ILE A 79 -15.46 -10.39 -17.60
N LEU A 80 -16.65 -10.93 -17.90
CA LEU A 80 -17.89 -10.18 -17.73
C LEU A 80 -18.10 -9.72 -16.29
N CYS A 81 -17.87 -10.60 -15.31
CA CYS A 81 -17.93 -10.27 -13.89
C CYS A 81 -16.89 -9.21 -13.51
N PHE A 82 -15.65 -9.33 -14.01
CA PHE A 82 -14.60 -8.33 -13.79
C PHE A 82 -14.99 -6.94 -14.30
N LEU A 83 -15.59 -6.85 -15.49
CA LEU A 83 -16.05 -5.58 -16.04
C LEU A 83 -17.17 -4.96 -15.21
N VAL A 84 -18.14 -5.77 -14.75
CA VAL A 84 -19.23 -5.29 -13.88
C VAL A 84 -18.69 -4.78 -12.54
N LEU A 85 -17.80 -5.53 -11.89
CA LEU A 85 -17.17 -5.10 -10.63
C LEU A 85 -16.30 -3.84 -10.82
N ALA A 86 -15.58 -3.73 -11.94
CA ALA A 86 -14.79 -2.54 -12.27
C ALA A 86 -15.69 -1.32 -12.51
N MET A 87 -16.82 -1.48 -13.20
CA MET A 87 -17.81 -0.42 -13.42
C MET A 87 -18.41 0.06 -12.10
N ILE A 88 -18.88 -0.86 -11.25
CA ILE A 88 -19.44 -0.54 -9.94
C ILE A 88 -18.40 0.19 -9.07
N SER A 89 -17.16 -0.30 -9.05
CA SER A 89 -16.07 0.32 -8.28
C SER A 89 -15.73 1.73 -8.79
N THR A 90 -15.78 1.93 -10.10
CA THR A 90 -15.54 3.25 -10.72
C THR A 90 -16.65 4.23 -10.35
N ILE A 91 -17.92 3.81 -10.41
CA ILE A 91 -19.07 4.63 -10.02
C ILE A 91 -18.99 4.99 -8.53
N ALA A 92 -18.67 4.03 -7.67
CA ALA A 92 -18.50 4.26 -6.24
C ALA A 92 -17.37 5.26 -5.97
N GLY A 93 -16.22 5.12 -6.63
CA GLY A 93 -15.09 6.05 -6.51
C GLY A 93 -15.46 7.47 -6.95
N TYR A 94 -16.20 7.60 -8.05
CA TYR A 94 -16.71 8.89 -8.52
C TYR A 94 -17.66 9.53 -7.51
N LEU A 95 -18.60 8.77 -6.96
CA LEU A 95 -19.58 9.28 -5.99
C LEU A 95 -18.91 9.71 -4.67
N CYS A 96 -17.98 8.91 -4.15
CA CYS A 96 -17.18 9.26 -2.98
C CYS A 96 -16.32 10.51 -3.21
N GLY A 97 -15.72 10.64 -4.41
CA GLY A 97 -14.95 11.82 -4.79
C GLY A 97 -15.81 13.09 -4.83
N ASN A 98 -16.98 13.00 -5.43
CA ASN A 98 -17.96 14.10 -5.50
C ASN A 98 -18.49 14.47 -4.11
N ALA A 99 -18.87 13.48 -3.29
CA ALA A 99 -19.36 13.69 -1.93
C ALA A 99 -18.35 14.42 -1.04
N ARG A 100 -17.04 14.15 -1.22
CA ARG A 100 -15.98 14.82 -0.47
C ARG A 100 -15.85 16.31 -0.78
N GLN A 101 -16.32 16.77 -1.95
CA GLN A 101 -16.36 18.19 -2.28
C GLN A 101 -17.54 18.91 -1.61
N TYR A 102 -18.66 18.22 -1.39
CA TYR A 102 -19.84 18.78 -0.72
C TYR A 102 -19.77 18.71 0.81
N TYR A 103 -19.11 17.69 1.37
CA TYR A 103 -18.98 17.48 2.82
C TYR A 103 -17.50 17.44 3.26
N PRO A 104 -16.83 18.61 3.35
CA PRO A 104 -15.40 18.70 3.63
C PRO A 104 -15.00 18.28 5.06
N HIS A 105 -15.92 18.31 6.02
CA HIS A 105 -15.72 17.81 7.39
C HIS A 105 -15.69 16.27 7.50
N MET A 106 -15.98 15.56 6.40
CA MET A 106 -15.98 14.10 6.34
C MET A 106 -14.55 13.58 6.10
N HIS A 107 -13.85 13.22 7.17
CA HIS A 107 -12.47 12.73 7.09
C HIS A 107 -12.36 11.21 7.18
N SER A 108 -13.28 10.56 7.90
CA SER A 108 -13.36 9.11 8.02
C SER A 108 -14.60 8.55 7.34
N ILE A 109 -14.52 7.28 6.92
CA ILE A 109 -15.69 6.55 6.42
C ILE A 109 -16.76 6.35 7.51
N ALA A 110 -16.34 6.39 8.78
CA ALA A 110 -17.24 6.38 9.93
C ALA A 110 -18.13 7.64 9.95
N ASP A 111 -17.57 8.82 9.66
CA ASP A 111 -18.34 10.06 9.59
C ASP A 111 -19.28 10.06 8.37
N ALA A 112 -18.84 9.46 7.26
CA ALA A 112 -19.68 9.23 6.08
C ALA A 112 -20.89 8.35 6.43
N SER A 113 -20.68 7.30 7.22
CA SER A 113 -21.78 6.41 7.66
C SER A 113 -22.71 7.09 8.66
N GLU A 114 -22.21 8.03 9.47
CA GLU A 114 -23.05 8.85 10.34
C GLU A 114 -24.01 9.72 9.53
N LEU A 115 -23.52 10.33 8.45
CA LEU A 115 -24.34 11.18 7.59
C LEU A 115 -25.43 10.38 6.85
N LEU A 116 -25.14 9.13 6.48
CA LEU A 116 -26.07 8.28 5.73
C LEU A 116 -27.11 7.57 6.60
N PHE A 117 -26.71 7.12 7.80
CA PHE A 117 -27.52 6.21 8.62
C PHE A 117 -27.63 6.62 10.09
N GLY A 118 -27.04 7.76 10.48
CA GLY A 118 -27.06 8.28 11.84
C GLY A 118 -25.98 7.71 12.77
N LYS A 119 -26.03 8.13 14.04
CA LYS A 119 -24.98 7.89 15.05
C LYS A 119 -24.64 6.41 15.27
N GLY A 120 -25.63 5.53 15.29
CA GLY A 120 -25.39 4.10 15.50
C GLY A 120 -24.57 3.45 14.38
N ALA A 121 -24.74 3.92 13.13
CA ALA A 121 -23.96 3.41 12.01
C ALA A 121 -22.51 3.85 12.05
N ARG A 122 -22.21 5.04 12.61
CA ARG A 122 -20.84 5.53 12.78
C ARG A 122 -19.95 4.56 13.55
N GLU A 123 -20.45 4.09 14.69
CA GLU A 123 -19.69 3.20 15.57
C GLU A 123 -19.52 1.81 14.93
N VAL A 124 -20.60 1.26 14.36
CA VAL A 124 -20.59 -0.08 13.76
C VAL A 124 -19.73 -0.13 12.50
N VAL A 125 -19.98 0.78 11.54
CA VAL A 125 -19.24 0.82 10.27
C VAL A 125 -17.80 1.23 10.50
N GLY A 126 -17.55 2.18 11.41
CA GLY A 126 -16.19 2.56 11.81
C GLY A 126 -15.41 1.39 12.38
N PHE A 127 -15.98 0.63 13.33
CA PHE A 127 -15.34 -0.53 13.93
C PHE A 127 -14.99 -1.61 12.89
N ILE A 128 -15.97 -1.97 12.05
CA ILE A 128 -15.76 -2.97 10.99
C ILE A 128 -14.68 -2.51 10.00
N TYR A 129 -14.69 -1.22 9.63
CA TYR A 129 -13.71 -0.67 8.70
C TYR A 129 -12.29 -0.69 9.27
N TYR A 130 -12.09 -0.32 10.53
CA TYR A 130 -10.77 -0.38 11.16
C TYR A 130 -10.27 -1.81 11.32
N LEU A 131 -11.15 -2.77 11.63
CA LEU A 131 -10.79 -4.19 11.69
C LEU A 131 -10.36 -4.70 10.30
N TYR A 132 -11.11 -4.34 9.24
CA TYR A 132 -10.74 -4.63 7.86
C TYR A 132 -9.37 -4.03 7.49
N LEU A 133 -9.13 -2.76 7.84
CA LEU A 133 -7.84 -2.11 7.60
C LEU A 133 -6.69 -2.81 8.35
N ALA A 134 -6.90 -3.23 9.59
CA ALA A 134 -5.90 -3.94 10.38
C ALA A 134 -5.52 -5.29 9.75
N MET A 135 -6.52 -6.08 9.32
CA MET A 135 -6.26 -7.35 8.63
C MET A 135 -5.55 -7.14 7.29
N THR A 136 -5.95 -6.11 6.53
CA THR A 136 -5.36 -5.80 5.24
C THR A 136 -3.92 -5.29 5.36
N ALA A 137 -3.65 -4.45 6.36
CA ALA A 137 -2.30 -4.03 6.71
C ALA A 137 -1.43 -5.22 7.14
N GLY A 138 -1.99 -6.16 7.92
CA GLY A 138 -1.35 -7.43 8.27
C GLY A 138 -0.97 -8.24 7.03
N ALA A 139 -1.89 -8.40 6.06
CA ALA A 139 -1.62 -9.09 4.81
C ALA A 139 -0.49 -8.41 4.00
N GLY A 140 -0.50 -7.08 3.89
CA GLY A 140 0.57 -6.32 3.23
C GLY A 140 1.94 -6.44 3.93
N ALA A 141 1.94 -6.46 5.27
CA ALA A 141 3.16 -6.62 6.06
C ALA A 141 3.84 -7.98 5.87
N LEU A 142 3.10 -9.03 5.49
CA LEU A 142 3.69 -10.34 5.18
C LEU A 142 4.43 -10.36 3.84
N VAL A 143 4.01 -9.53 2.87
CA VAL A 143 4.62 -9.46 1.53
C VAL A 143 5.83 -8.51 1.51
N ASN A 144 5.84 -7.50 2.37
CA ASN A 144 6.89 -6.46 2.42
C ASN A 144 8.34 -6.99 2.56
N PRO A 145 8.64 -8.00 3.43
CA PRO A 145 10.00 -8.53 3.62
C PRO A 145 10.62 -9.14 2.37
N ILE A 146 9.82 -9.57 1.39
CA ILE A 146 10.32 -10.11 0.12
C ILE A 146 11.12 -9.03 -0.61
N PHE A 147 10.54 -7.84 -0.73
CA PHE A 147 11.14 -6.74 -1.47
C PHE A 147 12.17 -5.96 -0.67
N THR A 148 12.00 -5.85 0.65
CA THR A 148 12.90 -5.06 1.50
C THR A 148 14.06 -5.84 2.08
N ASN A 149 13.93 -7.15 2.29
CA ASN A 149 14.96 -7.96 2.92
C ASN A 149 15.53 -9.04 1.98
N VAL A 150 14.68 -9.83 1.32
CA VAL A 150 15.15 -10.97 0.52
C VAL A 150 15.88 -10.51 -0.75
N VAL A 151 15.26 -9.64 -1.57
CA VAL A 151 15.89 -9.15 -2.81
C VAL A 151 17.17 -8.34 -2.54
N PRO A 152 17.18 -7.35 -1.62
CA PRO A 152 18.40 -6.61 -1.30
C PRO A 152 19.49 -7.48 -0.68
N GLY A 153 19.13 -8.50 0.11
CA GLY A 153 20.09 -9.45 0.66
C GLY A 153 20.79 -10.28 -0.42
N PHE A 154 20.05 -10.77 -1.43
CA PHE A 154 20.65 -11.44 -2.59
C PHE A 154 21.53 -10.50 -3.42
N MET A 155 21.06 -9.26 -3.64
CA MET A 155 21.82 -8.25 -4.37
C MET A 155 23.12 -7.85 -3.64
N LEU A 156 23.10 -7.80 -2.30
CA LEU A 156 24.27 -7.53 -1.47
C LEU A 156 25.30 -8.66 -1.59
N LEU A 157 24.87 -9.92 -1.51
CA LEU A 157 25.77 -11.09 -1.71
C LEU A 157 26.37 -11.11 -3.12
N PHE A 158 25.56 -10.80 -4.14
CA PHE A 158 26.04 -10.68 -5.51
C PHE A 158 27.08 -9.55 -5.65
N TYR A 159 26.83 -8.40 -5.02
CA TYR A 159 27.76 -7.28 -5.03
C TYR A 159 29.11 -7.63 -4.36
N VAL A 160 29.08 -8.38 -3.23
CA VAL A 160 30.31 -8.83 -2.56
C VAL A 160 31.09 -9.83 -3.42
N ALA A 161 30.40 -10.79 -4.06
CA ALA A 161 31.06 -11.74 -4.97
C ALA A 161 31.68 -11.03 -6.18
N ARG A 162 30.94 -10.09 -6.77
CA ARG A 162 31.33 -9.43 -8.02
C ARG A 162 32.15 -8.16 -7.84
N LYS A 163 32.36 -7.63 -6.62
CA LYS A 163 33.06 -6.36 -6.30
C LYS A 163 33.13 -5.38 -7.48
N PRO A 164 32.02 -4.83 -7.99
CA PRO A 164 32.01 -4.17 -9.30
C PRO A 164 32.94 -2.96 -9.32
N VAL A 165 33.70 -2.83 -10.40
CA VAL A 165 34.62 -1.71 -10.63
C VAL A 165 33.83 -0.60 -11.33
N LYS A 166 34.10 0.67 -10.99
CA LYS A 166 33.47 1.81 -11.65
C LYS A 166 33.88 1.87 -13.12
N VAL A 167 32.93 2.11 -14.01
CA VAL A 167 33.18 2.15 -15.47
C VAL A 167 34.20 3.21 -15.88
N THR A 168 34.33 4.26 -15.08
CA THR A 168 35.32 5.33 -15.26
C THR A 168 36.76 4.83 -15.17
N ASP A 169 36.97 3.68 -14.52
CA ASP A 169 38.29 3.10 -14.29
C ASP A 169 38.56 1.94 -15.27
N THR A 170 38.68 2.30 -16.56
CA THR A 170 38.84 1.36 -17.67
C THR A 170 40.03 0.43 -17.49
N ALA A 171 41.11 0.93 -16.88
CA ALA A 171 42.31 0.14 -16.57
C ALA A 171 42.04 -1.00 -15.58
N ALA A 172 41.19 -0.76 -14.58
CA ALA A 172 40.79 -1.76 -13.60
C ALA A 172 39.78 -2.77 -14.18
N MET A 173 38.94 -2.37 -15.15
CA MET A 173 38.08 -3.29 -15.90
C MET A 173 38.90 -4.27 -16.75
N LEU A 174 39.87 -3.77 -17.52
CA LEU A 174 40.73 -4.62 -18.37
C LEU A 174 41.55 -5.62 -17.56
N ARG A 175 42.13 -5.18 -16.42
CA ARG A 175 42.82 -6.11 -15.51
C ARG A 175 41.92 -7.23 -15.00
N ARG A 176 40.63 -6.94 -14.84
CA ARG A 176 39.66 -7.91 -14.34
C ARG A 176 39.20 -8.89 -15.40
N GLU A 177 38.97 -8.45 -16.63
CA GLU A 177 38.70 -9.35 -17.75
C GLU A 177 39.82 -10.38 -17.90
N GLN A 178 41.06 -9.93 -17.77
CA GLN A 178 42.24 -10.78 -17.86
C GLN A 178 42.46 -11.69 -16.64
N SER A 179 41.85 -11.36 -15.49
CA SER A 179 41.91 -12.15 -14.25
C SER A 179 40.64 -12.97 -13.98
N ALA A 180 39.63 -12.90 -14.85
CA ALA A 180 38.38 -13.63 -14.67
C ALA A 180 38.65 -15.13 -14.81
N ALA A 181 38.58 -15.84 -13.68
CA ALA A 181 38.71 -17.29 -13.64
C ALA A 181 37.60 -17.98 -14.45
N PRO A 182 37.81 -19.24 -14.91
CA PRO A 182 36.79 -19.99 -15.64
C PRO A 182 35.50 -20.07 -14.83
N GLN A 183 34.39 -19.75 -15.48
CA GLN A 183 33.05 -19.63 -14.91
C GLN A 183 32.46 -21.01 -14.54
N GLU A 184 33.04 -21.71 -13.57
CA GLU A 184 32.51 -22.98 -13.04
C GLU A 184 31.83 -22.84 -11.67
N GLN A 185 32.17 -21.84 -10.85
CA GLN A 185 31.60 -21.70 -9.51
C GLN A 185 30.44 -20.70 -9.48
N HIS A 186 29.34 -21.11 -8.85
CA HIS A 186 28.19 -20.24 -8.65
C HIS A 186 28.59 -19.10 -7.70
N TRP A 187 28.29 -17.85 -8.08
CA TRP A 187 28.64 -16.62 -7.36
C TRP A 187 28.31 -16.62 -5.84
N LEU A 188 27.34 -17.44 -5.44
CA LEU A 188 26.91 -17.62 -4.05
C LEU A 188 27.99 -18.32 -3.21
N VAL A 189 28.67 -19.31 -3.79
CA VAL A 189 29.78 -20.02 -3.15
C VAL A 189 30.98 -19.09 -3.00
N GLU A 190 31.23 -18.23 -3.98
CA GLU A 190 32.30 -17.23 -3.94
C GLU A 190 32.05 -16.16 -2.87
N ALA A 191 30.80 -15.69 -2.72
CA ALA A 191 30.40 -14.80 -1.63
C ALA A 191 30.70 -15.43 -0.27
N MET A 192 30.35 -16.71 -0.08
CA MET A 192 30.59 -17.44 1.17
C MET A 192 32.08 -17.71 1.40
N ALA A 193 32.85 -18.01 0.34
CA ALA A 193 34.29 -18.19 0.41
C ALA A 193 35.04 -16.91 0.81
N THR A 194 34.48 -15.74 0.50
CA THR A 194 35.03 -14.44 0.91
C THR A 194 35.02 -14.28 2.44
N CYS A 195 34.07 -14.90 3.14
CA CYS A 195 34.04 -14.95 4.60
C CYS A 195 35.28 -15.66 5.20
N LYS A 196 35.85 -16.63 4.46
CA LYS A 196 37.02 -17.39 4.87
C LYS A 196 38.35 -16.64 4.66
N LYS A 197 38.37 -15.56 3.88
CA LYS A 197 39.56 -14.73 3.61
C LYS A 197 39.90 -13.73 4.74
N GLY A 198 39.02 -13.56 5.72
CA GLY A 198 39.32 -12.79 6.94
C GLY A 198 39.21 -11.27 6.81
N GLU A 199 38.73 -10.73 5.68
CA GLU A 199 38.51 -9.29 5.54
C GLU A 199 37.18 -8.90 6.25
N LEU A 200 37.27 -8.23 7.41
CA LEU A 200 36.14 -7.96 8.30
C LEU A 200 34.96 -7.27 7.60
N LYS A 201 35.25 -6.35 6.68
CA LYS A 201 34.23 -5.59 5.93
C LYS A 201 33.40 -6.49 5.02
N ASP A 202 34.07 -7.36 4.26
CA ASP A 202 33.39 -8.30 3.36
C ASP A 202 32.62 -9.36 4.16
N ALA A 203 33.21 -9.88 5.25
CA ALA A 203 32.54 -10.82 6.14
C ALA A 203 31.28 -10.21 6.79
N ALA A 204 31.34 -8.95 7.22
CA ALA A 204 30.19 -8.23 7.76
C ALA A 204 29.09 -8.03 6.70
N MET A 205 29.43 -7.66 5.47
CA MET A 205 28.45 -7.50 4.39
C MET A 205 27.77 -8.82 4.01
N VAL A 206 28.51 -9.93 3.97
CA VAL A 206 27.97 -11.27 3.75
C VAL A 206 27.04 -11.68 4.89
N ALA A 207 27.44 -11.43 6.15
CA ALA A 207 26.62 -11.72 7.32
C ALA A 207 25.31 -10.92 7.34
N VAL A 208 25.37 -9.62 7.00
CA VAL A 208 24.17 -8.77 6.87
C VAL A 208 23.25 -9.28 5.76
N GLY A 209 23.80 -9.60 4.59
CA GLY A 209 23.01 -10.14 3.48
C GLY A 209 22.35 -11.47 3.82
N ALA A 210 23.09 -12.38 4.46
CA ALA A 210 22.56 -13.65 4.94
C ALA A 210 21.46 -13.46 6.00
N PHE A 211 21.66 -12.55 6.94
CA PHE A 211 20.66 -12.22 7.96
C PHE A 211 19.37 -11.65 7.35
N MET A 212 19.47 -10.74 6.37
CA MET A 212 18.31 -10.20 5.67
C MET A 212 17.53 -11.30 4.94
N ILE A 213 18.23 -12.23 4.26
CA ILE A 213 17.58 -13.36 3.59
C ILE A 213 16.90 -14.28 4.60
N LEU A 214 17.59 -14.65 5.69
CA LEU A 214 17.06 -15.56 6.70
C LEU A 214 15.85 -14.98 7.43
N SER A 215 15.93 -13.72 7.84
CA SER A 215 14.80 -13.03 8.49
C SER A 215 13.61 -12.86 7.55
N GLY A 216 13.84 -12.50 6.28
CA GLY A 216 12.79 -12.44 5.26
C GLY A 216 12.13 -13.81 5.01
N ALA A 217 12.93 -14.86 4.85
CA ALA A 217 12.44 -16.23 4.68
C ALA A 217 11.64 -16.72 5.89
N PHE A 218 12.11 -16.42 7.11
CA PHE A 218 11.42 -16.78 8.35
C PHE A 218 10.02 -16.15 8.43
N ILE A 219 9.88 -14.86 8.09
CA ILE A 219 8.57 -14.18 8.10
C ILE A 219 7.61 -14.82 7.09
N ILE A 220 8.10 -15.16 5.88
CA ILE A 220 7.28 -15.80 4.83
C ILE A 220 6.82 -17.20 5.26
N VAL A 221 7.75 -18.02 5.74
CA VAL A 221 7.45 -19.40 6.17
C VAL A 221 6.52 -19.37 7.38
N GLY A 222 6.78 -18.51 8.36
CA GLY A 222 5.92 -18.35 9.54
C GLY A 222 4.51 -17.89 9.19
N GLY A 223 4.36 -16.88 8.33
CA GLY A 223 3.05 -16.38 7.89
C GLY A 223 2.25 -17.44 7.11
N THR A 224 2.91 -18.14 6.18
CA THR A 224 2.29 -19.20 5.38
C THR A 224 1.87 -20.38 6.26
N TYR A 225 2.76 -20.82 7.15
CA TYR A 225 2.49 -21.92 8.07
C TYR A 225 1.31 -21.62 9.01
N SER A 226 1.27 -20.42 9.58
CA SER A 226 0.15 -19.97 10.43
C SER A 226 -1.18 -20.06 9.69
N THR A 227 -1.21 -19.64 8.42
CA THR A 227 -2.41 -19.69 7.58
C THR A 227 -2.86 -21.13 7.33
N ILE A 228 -1.93 -22.02 6.97
CA ILE A 228 -2.23 -23.44 6.73
C ILE A 228 -2.76 -24.10 8.01
N HIS A 229 -2.15 -23.83 9.16
CA HIS A 229 -2.59 -24.39 10.43
C HIS A 229 -4.00 -23.91 10.80
N GLY A 230 -4.30 -22.62 10.58
CA GLY A 230 -5.64 -22.08 10.77
C GLY A 230 -6.69 -22.76 9.88
N ILE A 231 -6.36 -22.98 8.61
CA ILE A 231 -7.24 -23.69 7.68
C ILE A 231 -7.48 -25.13 8.16
N LYS A 232 -6.40 -25.85 8.52
CA LYS A 232 -6.50 -27.24 9.01
C LYS A 232 -7.43 -27.32 10.23
N LYS A 233 -7.24 -26.44 11.20
CA LYS A 233 -8.08 -26.39 12.40
C LYS A 233 -9.55 -26.15 12.06
N SER A 234 -9.86 -25.26 11.11
CA SER A 234 -11.24 -25.03 10.68
C SER A 234 -11.90 -26.23 9.99
N TYR A 235 -11.12 -27.12 9.35
CA TYR A 235 -11.63 -28.40 8.85
C TYR A 235 -11.83 -29.42 9.98
N ASP A 236 -10.87 -29.52 10.91
CA ASP A 236 -10.94 -30.44 12.05
C ASP A 236 -12.13 -30.10 12.98
N ASP A 237 -12.43 -28.80 13.16
CA ASP A 237 -13.56 -28.30 13.94
C ASP A 237 -14.90 -28.35 13.18
N GLY A 238 -14.92 -28.80 11.92
CA GLY A 238 -16.13 -28.94 11.10
C GLY A 238 -16.78 -27.63 10.64
N LEU A 239 -16.08 -26.49 10.76
CA LEU A 239 -16.58 -25.16 10.39
C LEU A 239 -16.65 -24.95 8.86
N ILE A 240 -15.96 -25.78 8.08
CA ILE A 240 -15.87 -25.69 6.61
C ILE A 240 -16.23 -27.04 6.00
N GLY A 241 -17.21 -27.07 5.08
CA GLY A 241 -17.56 -28.28 4.34
C GLY A 241 -16.38 -28.81 3.53
N GLY A 242 -16.20 -30.13 3.51
CA GLY A 242 -15.07 -30.78 2.83
C GLY A 242 -14.90 -30.31 1.38
N VAL A 243 -13.64 -30.10 0.99
CA VAL A 243 -13.29 -29.78 -0.40
C VAL A 243 -13.68 -30.98 -1.25
N PHE A 244 -14.69 -30.82 -2.10
CA PHE A 244 -15.30 -31.88 -2.93
C PHE A 244 -16.30 -32.82 -2.23
N SER A 245 -17.23 -32.28 -1.41
CA SER A 245 -18.54 -32.95 -1.29
C SER A 245 -19.32 -32.72 -2.59
N CYS A 246 -19.07 -33.52 -3.62
CA CYS A 246 -20.03 -33.63 -4.72
C CYS A 246 -21.35 -34.14 -4.12
N GLY A 247 -22.35 -33.26 -4.00
CA GLY A 247 -23.73 -33.69 -3.85
C GLY A 247 -24.14 -34.44 -5.11
N ASP A 248 -24.80 -35.58 -4.95
CA ASP A 248 -25.31 -36.38 -6.06
C ASP A 248 -26.36 -35.54 -6.80
N ASN A 249 -26.00 -35.05 -8.00
CA ASN A 249 -26.90 -34.34 -8.90
C ASN A 249 -27.49 -35.28 -9.97
N SER A 250 -27.42 -36.60 -9.76
CA SER A 250 -28.14 -37.54 -10.60
C SER A 250 -29.63 -37.43 -10.28
N ILE A 251 -30.38 -36.78 -11.19
CA ILE A 251 -31.82 -36.95 -11.34
C ILE A 251 -32.10 -38.19 -12.19
#